data_AF-A0AA41NJC0-F1
#
_entry.id   AF-A0AA41NJC0-F1
#
_cell.length_a   1.000
_cell.length_b   1.000
_cell.length_c   1.000
_cell.angle_alpha   90.00
_cell.angle_beta   90.00
_cell.angle_gamma   90.00
#
_symmetry.space_group_name_H-M   'P 1'
#
loop_
_entity.id
_entity.type
_entity.pdbx_description
1 polymer ?
#
loop_
_entity_poly.entity_id
_entity_poly.type
_entity_poly.pdbx_seq_one_letter_code
_entity_poly.pdbx_strand_id
1 'polypeptide(L)' 'MDMRTPAQLLGLLLLGLPGACGDVEMTQSPGSLAVCAGDMVTISCRSSQGLSSNQKDNIAWHQQSQNRLPDCSSPGHPRG' A
#
# COMPACT_ATOMS: atom_id res chain seq x y z
N MET A 1 -32.49 41.43 -5.52
CA MET A 1 -32.47 40.00 -5.13
C MET A 1 -31.17 39.77 -4.39
N ASP A 2 -31.25 39.77 -3.07
CA ASP A 2 -30.11 39.69 -2.16
C ASP A 2 -29.65 38.22 -2.09
N MET A 3 -28.45 37.92 -2.59
CA MET A 3 -27.92 36.56 -2.73
C MET A 3 -27.27 36.04 -1.44
N ARG A 4 -27.35 36.79 -0.34
CA ARG A 4 -26.65 36.51 0.91
C ARG A 4 -27.23 35.31 1.67
N THR A 5 -28.55 35.12 1.64
CA THR A 5 -29.26 34.03 2.30
C THR A 5 -28.98 32.65 1.68
N PRO A 6 -29.06 32.46 0.35
CA PRO A 6 -28.78 31.15 -0.26
C PRO A 6 -27.32 30.69 -0.08
N ALA A 7 -26.34 31.61 -0.04
CA ALA A 7 -24.93 31.26 0.16
C ALA A 7 -24.65 30.74 1.58
N GLN A 8 -25.27 31.33 2.60
CA GLN A 8 -25.10 30.89 4.01
C GLN A 8 -25.76 29.54 4.25
N LEU A 9 -26.94 29.31 3.67
CA LEU A 9 -27.63 28.02 3.74
C LEU A 9 -26.82 26.91 3.06
N LEU A 10 -26.21 27.20 1.91
CA LEU A 10 -25.33 26.27 1.22
C LEU A 10 -24.08 25.95 2.05
N GLY A 11 -23.45 26.95 2.69
CA GLY A 11 -22.32 26.74 3.59
C GLY A 11 -22.66 25.86 4.80
N LEU A 12 -23.83 26.07 5.41
CA LEU A 12 -24.36 25.23 6.49
C LEU A 12 -24.63 23.80 6.03
N LEU A 13 -25.14 23.61 4.82
CA LEU A 13 -25.40 22.29 4.24
C LEU A 13 -24.10 21.50 3.97
N LEU A 14 -23.05 22.20 3.53
CA LEU A 14 -21.74 21.59 3.25
C LEU A 14 -20.97 21.21 4.51
N LEU A 15 -21.13 21.95 5.62
CA LEU A 15 -20.49 21.64 6.91
C LEU A 15 -20.96 20.31 7.52
N GLY A 16 -22.15 19.84 7.16
CA GLY A 16 -22.72 18.60 7.65
C GLY A 16 -22.33 17.35 6.84
N LEU A 17 -21.57 17.51 5.74
CA LEU A 17 -21.13 16.38 4.94
C LEU A 17 -19.98 15.66 5.67
N PRO A 18 -20.12 14.35 5.98
CA PRO A 18 -19.02 13.57 6.50
C PRO A 18 -17.85 13.66 5.51
N GLY A 19 -16.68 14.08 6.00
CA GLY A 19 -15.46 14.07 5.19
C GLY A 19 -15.17 12.63 4.73
N ALA A 20 -14.86 12.45 3.45
CA ALA A 20 -14.44 11.16 2.95
C ALA A 20 -13.07 10.80 3.54
N CYS A 21 -13.02 9.85 4.46
CA CYS A 21 -11.76 9.25 4.91
C CYS A 21 -11.39 8.13 3.93
N GLY A 22 -10.30 8.32 3.19
CA GLY A 22 -9.71 7.24 2.39
C GLY A 22 -8.81 6.36 3.27
N ASP A 23 -8.86 5.06 3.05
CA ASP A 23 -7.90 4.14 3.67
C ASP A 23 -6.52 4.25 3.01
N VAL A 24 -5.47 4.02 3.80
CA VAL A 24 -4.10 3.87 3.28
C VAL A 24 -3.92 2.42 2.86
N GLU A 25 -3.56 2.22 1.60
CA GLU A 25 -3.32 0.89 1.04
C GLU A 25 -1.82 0.69 0.81
N MET A 26 -1.32 -0.50 1.13
CA MET A 26 0.05 -0.91 0.90
C MET A 26 0.09 -1.99 -0.18
N THR A 27 0.67 -1.68 -1.34
CA THR A 27 0.84 -2.64 -2.44
C THR A 27 2.26 -3.18 -2.45
N GLN A 28 2.42 -4.51 -2.58
CA GLN A 28 3.74 -5.17 -2.66
C GLN A 28 3.95 -5.86 -4.00
N SER A 29 5.19 -5.87 -4.48
CA SER A 29 5.58 -6.61 -5.68
C SER A 29 6.99 -7.24 -5.55
N PRO A 30 7.23 -8.42 -6.15
CA PRO A 30 6.25 -9.26 -6.84
C PRO A 30 5.28 -9.91 -5.84
N GLY A 31 4.05 -10.19 -6.27
CA GLY A 31 3.04 -10.82 -5.40
C GLY A 31 3.33 -12.30 -5.12
N SER A 32 4.04 -12.98 -6.03
CA SER A 32 4.54 -14.34 -5.85
C SER A 32 5.75 -14.54 -6.76
N LEU A 33 6.80 -15.17 -6.24
CA LEU A 33 8.00 -15.49 -6.98
C LEU A 33 8.60 -16.78 -6.39
N ALA A 34 8.87 -17.76 -7.26
CA ALA A 34 9.63 -18.95 -6.89
C ALA A 34 11.12 -18.67 -7.15
N VAL A 35 11.95 -18.87 -6.14
CA VAL A 35 13.40 -18.65 -6.22
C VAL A 35 14.16 -19.80 -5.58
N CYS A 36 15.40 -20.00 -6.02
CA CYS A 36 16.29 -20.99 -5.46
C CYS A 36 17.00 -20.43 -4.22
N ALA A 37 17.46 -21.34 -3.35
CA ALA A 37 18.33 -20.94 -2.26
C ALA A 37 19.63 -20.33 -2.81
N GLY A 38 19.94 -19.10 -2.39
CA GLY A 38 21.09 -18.34 -2.88
C GLY A 38 20.73 -17.22 -3.87
N ASP A 39 19.51 -17.23 -4.42
CA ASP A 39 19.03 -16.13 -5.26
C ASP A 39 18.77 -14.87 -4.42
N MET A 40 19.11 -13.70 -4.97
CA MET A 40 18.76 -12.41 -4.39
C MET A 40 17.42 -11.95 -4.95
N VAL A 41 16.50 -11.58 -4.06
CA VAL A 41 15.19 -11.03 -4.43
C VAL A 41 15.03 -9.61 -3.91
N THR A 42 14.39 -8.77 -4.71
CA THR A 42 13.99 -7.41 -4.30
C THR A 42 12.47 -7.37 -4.24
N ILE A 43 11.93 -7.01 -3.08
CA ILE A 43 10.50 -6.77 -2.88
C ILE A 43 10.30 -5.26 -2.76
N SER A 44 9.36 -4.72 -3.54
CA SER A 44 8.95 -3.32 -3.48
C SER A 44 7.66 -3.19 -2.70
N CYS A 45 7.54 -2.13 -1.90
CA CYS A 45 6.31 -1.76 -1.21
C CYS A 45 5.97 -0.31 -1.54
N ARG A 46 4.71 -0.05 -1.90
CA ARG A 46 4.19 1.28 -2.24
C ARG A 46 2.98 1.58 -1.38
N SER A 47 3.02 2.71 -0.70
CA SER A 47 1.85 3.31 -0.04
C SER A 47 1.03 4.11 -1.05
N SER A 48 -0.30 4.05 -0.95
CA SER A 48 -1.21 4.90 -1.73
C SER A 48 -1.11 6.38 -1.35
N GLN A 49 -0.55 6.68 -0.17
CA GLN A 49 -0.33 8.04 0.34
C GLN A 49 1.14 8.32 0.60
N GLY A 50 1.53 9.60 0.54
CA GLY A 50 2.87 10.03 0.91
C GLY A 50 3.13 9.77 2.39
N LEU A 51 4.23 9.09 2.69
CA LEU A 51 4.65 8.83 4.07
C LEU A 51 5.38 10.07 4.58
N SER A 52 5.02 10.53 5.77
CA SER A 52 5.74 11.63 6.39
C SER A 52 6.99 11.10 7.12
N SER A 53 7.99 11.96 7.32
CA SER A 53 9.23 11.60 8.03
C SER A 53 9.06 11.56 9.56
N ASN A 54 7.85 11.75 10.07
CA ASN A 54 7.60 11.66 11.50
C ASN A 54 7.53 10.19 11.92
N GLN A 55 7.68 9.93 13.22
CA GLN A 55 7.74 8.56 13.76
C GLN A 55 6.43 7.75 13.57
N LYS A 56 5.34 8.38 13.11
CA LYS A 56 4.02 7.75 13.03
C LYS A 56 3.85 6.91 11.75
N ASP A 57 4.55 7.25 10.68
CA ASP A 57 4.33 6.67 9.34
C ASP A 57 5.48 5.73 8.90
N ASN A 58 6.01 4.92 9.83
CA ASN A 58 7.10 3.99 9.57
C ASN A 58 6.62 2.73 8.81
N ILE A 59 7.43 2.24 7.85
CA ILE A 59 7.23 0.93 7.22
C ILE A 59 8.12 -0.11 7.91
N ALA A 60 7.54 -1.28 8.21
CA ALA A 60 8.27 -2.47 8.65
C ALA A 60 8.00 -3.65 7.72
N TRP A 61 9.00 -4.51 7.54
CA TRP A 61 8.87 -5.76 6.79
C TRP A 61 8.57 -6.92 7.74
N HIS A 62 7.54 -7.70 7.40
CA HIS A 62 7.16 -8.90 8.14
C HIS A 62 7.17 -10.10 7.21
N GLN A 63 7.78 -11.19 7.65
CA GLN A 63 7.83 -12.45 6.91
C GLN A 63 6.96 -13.48 7.64
N GLN A 64 5.95 -13.99 6.94
CA GLN A 64 5.18 -15.14 7.40
C GLN A 64 5.65 -16.39 6.66
N SER A 65 6.39 -17.24 7.36
CA SER A 65 6.86 -18.50 6.80
C SER A 65 5.73 -19.52 6.83
N GLN A 66 5.25 -19.92 5.66
CA GLN A 66 4.51 -21.16 5.54
C GLN A 66 5.53 -22.30 5.45
N ASN A 67 5.33 -23.39 6.19
CA ASN A 67 6.32 -24.47 6.37
C ASN A 67 6.55 -25.34 5.10
N ARG A 68 6.43 -24.77 3.90
CA ARG A 68 6.62 -25.43 2.61
C ARG A 68 7.89 -24.94 1.93
N LEU A 69 8.66 -25.89 1.41
CA LEU A 69 9.86 -25.64 0.63
C LEU A 69 9.49 -25.33 -0.83
N PRO A 70 10.04 -24.26 -1.43
CA PRO A 70 9.93 -24.02 -2.86
C PRO A 70 10.63 -25.13 -3.66
N ASP A 71 9.97 -25.66 -4.69
CA ASP A 71 10.59 -26.60 -5.62
C ASP A 71 11.46 -25.84 -6.63
N CYS A 72 12.74 -26.21 -6.72
CA CYS A 72 13.76 -25.56 -7.56
C CYS A 72 13.89 -26.20 -8.96
N SER A 73 12.94 -27.04 -9.38
CA SER A 73 13.03 -27.82 -10.63
C SER A 73 12.70 -27.05 -11.92
N SER A 74 12.71 -25.71 -11.90
CA SER A 74 12.28 -24.91 -13.06
C SER A 74 13.31 -24.93 -14.21
N PRO A 75 12.89 -25.10 -15.48
CA PRO A 75 13.81 -25.18 -16.61
C PRO A 75 14.40 -23.79 -16.91
N GLY A 76 15.69 -23.57 -16.60
CA GLY A 76 16.41 -22.36 -16.98
C GLY A 76 17.55 -21.90 -16.06
N HIS A 77 17.78 -22.56 -14.92
CA HIS A 77 18.86 -22.18 -14.00
C HIS A 77 20.17 -22.95 -14.32
N PRO A 78 21.24 -22.31 -14.83
CA PRO A 78 22.55 -22.95 -14.88
C PRO A 78 23.06 -23.08 -13.45
N ARG A 79 23.44 -24.31 -13.07
CA ARG A 79 24.08 -24.57 -11.77
C ARG A 79 25.41 -23.80 -11.74
N GLY A 80 25.49 -22.80 -10.87
CA GLY A 80 26.75 -22.19 -10.45
C GLY A 80 27.54 -23.13 -9.54
#